data_AF-A0A2E0CJ75-F1
#
_entry.id   AF-A0A2E0CJ75-F1
#
_cell.length_a   1.000
_cell.length_b   1.000
_cell.length_c   1.000
_cell.angle_alpha   90.00
_cell.angle_beta   90.00
_cell.angle_gamma   90.00
#
_symmetry.space_group_name_H-M   'P 1'
#
loop_
_entity.id
_entity.type
_entity.pdbx_description
1 polymer ?
#
loop_
_entity_poly.entity_id
_entity_poly.type
_entity_poly.pdbx_seq_one_letter_code
_entity_poly.pdbx_strand_id
1 'polypeptide(L)' 'MFNSISETLKREIKMLTFDQYGTIVDMQTGLTELVTPFLRDKGWTGNPNQFVTWWRRTHFEDSM' A
#
# COMPACT_ATOMS: atom_id res chain seq x y z
N MET A 1 26.28 -32.24 -4.60
CA MET A 1 25.33 -31.50 -5.46
C MET A 1 24.94 -30.25 -4.69
N PHE A 2 25.38 -29.07 -5.13
CA PHE A 2 25.01 -27.83 -4.44
C PHE A 2 23.54 -27.54 -4.73
N ASN A 3 22.74 -27.34 -3.68
CA ASN A 3 21.37 -26.89 -3.84
C ASN A 3 21.39 -25.48 -4.44
N SER A 4 20.41 -25.19 -5.30
CA SER A 4 20.21 -23.81 -5.73
C SER A 4 19.83 -22.94 -4.51
N ILE A 5 20.09 -21.64 -4.62
CA ILE A 5 19.73 -20.67 -3.57
C ILE A 5 18.22 -20.74 -3.28
N SER A 6 17.39 -20.90 -4.32
CA SER A 6 15.92 -21.06 -4.17
C SER A 6 15.54 -22.28 -3.33
N GLU A 7 16.16 -23.43 -3.60
CA GLU A 7 15.89 -24.66 -2.84
C GLU A 7 16.38 -24.57 -1.40
N THR A 8 17.47 -23.82 -1.17
CA THR A 8 17.94 -23.53 0.20
C THR A 8 16.94 -22.62 0.92
N LEU A 9 16.49 -21.53 0.29
CA LEU A 9 15.54 -20.59 0.90
C LEU A 9 14.20 -21.24 1.25
N LYS A 10 13.64 -22.07 0.36
CA LYS A 10 12.39 -22.81 0.63
C LYS A 10 12.53 -23.79 1.80
N ARG A 11 13.71 -24.41 1.97
CA ARG A 11 13.98 -25.33 3.08
C ARG A 11 14.13 -24.58 4.39
N GLU A 12 14.88 -23.48 4.41
CA GLU A 12 15.25 -22.76 5.63
C GLU A 12 14.14 -21.81 6.12
N ILE A 13 13.44 -21.10 5.23
CA ILE A 13 12.38 -20.16 5.62
C ILE A 13 11.10 -20.93 5.98
N LYS A 14 10.62 -20.75 7.22
CA LYS A 14 9.40 -21.42 7.72
C LYS A 14 8.16 -20.53 7.73
N MET A 15 8.35 -19.22 7.76
CA MET A 15 7.27 -18.24 7.80
C MET A 15 7.69 -17.00 7.02
N LEU A 16 6.72 -16.41 6.32
CA LEU A 16 6.84 -15.11 5.67
C LEU A 16 5.79 -14.19 6.29
N THR A 17 6.25 -13.07 6.82
CA THR A 17 5.39 -11.99 7.31
C THR A 17 5.40 -10.88 6.27
N PHE A 18 4.21 -10.48 5.85
CA PHE A 18 4.04 -9.37 4.92
C PHE A 18 3.47 -8.19 5.67
N ASP A 19 3.98 -7.01 5.37
CA ASP A 19 3.24 -5.79 5.69
C ASP A 19 1.89 -5.82 4.96
N GLN A 20 0.84 -5.29 5.58
CA GLN A 20 -0.50 -5.39 5.01
C GLN A 20 -0.70 -4.33 3.91
N TYR A 21 -0.31 -3.09 4.18
CA TYR A 21 -0.72 -1.94 3.40
C TYR A 21 0.37 -1.46 2.43
N GLY A 22 0.15 -1.64 1.13
CA GLY A 22 1.14 -1.33 0.10
C GLY A 22 2.02 -2.53 -0.28
N THR A 23 1.94 -3.65 0.46
CA THR A 23 2.47 -4.95 0.02
C THR A 23 1.36 -5.90 -0.42
N ILE A 24 0.34 -6.12 0.43
CA ILE A 24 -0.80 -7.01 0.10
C ILE A 24 -2.01 -6.21 -0.41
N VAL A 25 -2.31 -5.08 0.23
CA VAL A 25 -3.46 -4.24 -0.06
C VAL A 25 -3.04 -3.03 -0.89
N ASP A 26 -3.68 -2.82 -2.04
CA ASP A 26 -3.57 -1.57 -2.80
C ASP A 26 -4.39 -0.46 -2.13
N MET A 27 -3.77 0.17 -1.13
CA MET A 27 -4.34 1.32 -0.44
C MET A 27 -4.51 2.55 -1.35
N GLN A 28 -3.69 2.71 -2.39
CA GLN A 28 -3.73 3.92 -3.20
C GLN A 28 -5.01 3.97 -4.03
N THR A 29 -5.27 2.89 -4.77
CA THR A 29 -6.46 2.79 -5.63
C THR A 29 -7.73 2.78 -4.78
N GLY A 30 -7.78 1.93 -3.75
CA GLY A 30 -8.97 1.80 -2.90
C GLY A 30 -9.36 3.10 -2.19
N LEU A 31 -8.40 3.83 -1.62
CA LEU A 31 -8.68 5.12 -0.99
C LEU A 31 -9.06 6.18 -2.02
N THR A 32 -8.43 6.18 -3.19
CA THR A 32 -8.76 7.13 -4.27
C THR A 32 -10.21 6.94 -4.72
N GLU A 33 -10.65 5.71 -4.94
CA GLU A 33 -12.03 5.39 -5.33
C GLU A 33 -13.03 5.82 -4.25
N LEU A 34 -12.71 5.57 -2.98
CA LEU A 34 -13.58 5.89 -1.85
C LEU A 34 -13.74 7.40 -1.63
N VAL A 35 -12.66 8.18 -1.76
CA VAL A 35 -12.68 9.63 -1.47
C VAL A 35 -13.20 10.45 -2.65
N THR A 36 -13.09 9.93 -3.87
CA THR A 36 -13.51 10.63 -5.10
C THR A 36 -14.96 11.16 -5.04
N PRO A 37 -15.99 10.37 -4.67
CA PRO A 37 -17.36 10.89 -4.57
C PRO A 37 -17.47 11.99 -3.51
N PHE A 38 -16.84 11.81 -2.35
CA PHE A 38 -16.85 12.82 -1.29
C PHE A 38 -16.25 14.17 -1.75
N LEU A 39 -15.10 14.12 -2.44
CA LEU A 39 -14.44 15.33 -2.94
C LEU A 39 -15.26 16.01 -4.04
N ARG A 40 -15.90 15.22 -4.90
CA ARG A 40 -16.83 15.72 -5.94
C ARG A 40 -18.03 16.43 -5.31
N ASP A 41 -18.64 15.84 -4.28
CA ASP A 41 -19.80 16.42 -3.59
C ASP A 41 -19.44 17.70 -2.83
N LYS A 42 -18.17 17.84 -2.42
CA LYS A 42 -17.61 19.08 -1.86
C LYS A 42 -17.26 20.14 -2.92
N GLY A 43 -17.47 19.86 -4.19
CA GLY A 43 -17.16 20.78 -5.30
C GLY A 43 -15.66 20.91 -5.57
N TRP A 44 -14.83 19.98 -5.09
CA TRP A 44 -13.39 20.03 -5.34
C TRP A 44 -13.06 19.48 -6.73
N THR A 45 -12.25 20.23 -7.48
CA THR A 45 -11.91 19.95 -8.89
C THR A 45 -10.49 19.41 -9.10
N GLY A 46 -9.75 19.17 -8.02
CA GLY A 46 -8.40 18.62 -8.06
C GLY A 46 -8.35 17.12 -8.35
N ASN A 47 -7.13 16.55 -8.39
CA ASN A 47 -6.93 15.11 -8.61
C ASN A 47 -7.00 14.34 -7.27
N PRO A 48 -7.99 13.45 -7.04
CA PRO A 48 -8.13 12.69 -5.80
C PRO A 48 -6.90 11.87 -5.41
N ASN A 49 -6.10 11.42 -6.38
CA ASN A 49 -4.88 10.68 -6.13
C ASN A 49 -3.82 11.53 -5.40
N GLN A 50 -3.75 12.83 -5.71
CA GLN A 50 -2.85 13.77 -5.01
C GLN A 50 -3.29 13.99 -3.56
N PHE A 51 -4.59 14.06 -3.32
CA PHE A 51 -5.14 14.14 -1.96
C PHE A 51 -4.77 12.91 -1.14
N VAL A 52 -4.99 11.70 -1.67
CA VAL A 52 -4.63 10.45 -1.00
C VAL A 52 -3.13 10.36 -0.75
N THR A 53 -2.31 10.79 -1.70
CA THR A 53 -0.85 10.81 -1.55
C THR A 53 -0.42 11.74 -0.41
N TRP A 54 -0.95 12.96 -0.36
CA TRP A 54 -0.68 13.91 0.72
C TRP A 54 -1.16 13.36 2.07
N TRP A 55 -2.36 12.80 2.13
CA TRP A 55 -2.93 12.23 3.34
C TRP A 55 -2.08 11.06 3.86
N ARG A 56 -1.67 10.14 2.99
CA ARG A 56 -0.79 9.03 3.38
C ARG A 56 0.53 9.53 3.97
N ARG A 57 1.16 10.53 3.35
CA ARG A 57 2.42 11.10 3.87
C ARG A 57 2.23 11.76 5.22
N THR A 58 1.18 12.57 5.37
CA THR A 58 0.91 13.29 6.63
C THR A 58 0.35 12.42 7.74
N HIS A 59 -0.28 11.28 7.44
CA HIS A 59 -0.93 10.44 8.44
C HIS A 59 -0.15 9.19 8.79
N PHE A 60 0.66 8.64 7.86
CA PHE A 60 1.42 7.41 8.07
C PHE A 60 2.93 7.62 8.22
N GLU A 61 3.55 8.63 7.60
CA GLU A 61 5.00 8.84 7.77
C GLU A 61 5.33 9.44 9.15
N ASP A 62 4.39 10.12 9.81
CA ASP A 62 4.54 10.61 11.20
C ASP A 62 4.17 9.55 12.26
N SER A 63 3.68 8.37 11.86
CA SER A 63 3.21 7.32 12.77
C SER A 63 4.01 6.01 12.72
N MET A 64 5.14 6.02 12.00
CA MET A 64 6.07 4.88 11.89
C MET A 64 7.31 5.10 12.75
#